data_AF-A0A7C2DRF5-F1
#
_entry.id   AF-A0A7C2DRF5-F1
#
_cell.length_a   1.000
_cell.length_b   1.000
_cell.length_c   1.000
_cell.angle_alpha   90.00
_cell.angle_beta   90.00
_cell.angle_gamma   90.00
#
_symmetry.space_group_name_H-M   'P 1'
#
loop_
_entity.id
_entity.type
_entity.pdbx_description
1 polymer ?
#
loop_
_entity_poly.entity_id
_entity_poly.type
_entity_poly.pdbx_seq_one_letter_code
_entity_poly.pdbx_strand_id
1 'polypeptide(L)'
;QDKPAALDSFFSDSNGDGLIKSVRGYLDQWLSSTKGVITQRRDSITRTQNDLDKRQIRLEAEYQQVYQRYLGQYSRLQAMQSQMSSTLDSLNNYFAQNQ
;
A
#
# COMPACT_ATOMS: atom_id res chain seq x y z
N GLN A 1 55.88 35.14 6.23
CA GLN A 1 55.81 33.78 6.79
C GLN A 1 54.37 33.28 6.65
N ASP A 2 54.22 32.21 5.87
CA ASP A 2 53.28 31.09 6.06
C ASP A 2 51.78 31.25 5.78
N LYS A 3 51.44 31.80 4.61
CA LYS A 3 50.11 31.60 3.98
C LYS A 3 49.71 30.12 3.75
N PRO A 4 50.61 29.17 3.41
CA PRO A 4 50.22 27.77 3.25
C PRO A 4 49.77 27.09 4.56
N ALA A 5 50.36 27.42 5.71
CA ALA A 5 49.99 26.81 6.99
C ALA A 5 48.57 27.23 7.46
N ALA A 6 48.19 28.49 7.23
CA ALA A 6 46.85 28.97 7.53
C ALA A 6 45.79 28.32 6.62
N LEU A 7 46.08 28.16 5.32
CA LEU A 7 45.21 27.46 4.38
C LEU A 7 45.09 25.97 4.74
N ASP A 8 46.20 25.32 5.07
CA ASP A 8 46.19 23.93 5.50
C ASP A 8 45.37 23.76 6.78
N SER A 9 45.53 24.64 7.78
CA SER A 9 44.68 24.59 9.00
C SER A 9 43.18 24.78 8.70
N PHE A 10 42.82 25.63 7.74
CA PHE A 10 41.42 25.85 7.37
C PHE A 10 40.79 24.59 6.74
N PHE A 11 41.54 23.89 5.88
CA PHE A 11 41.04 22.68 5.22
C PHE A 11 41.20 21.41 6.07
N SER A 12 42.29 21.31 6.82
CA SER A 12 42.83 20.05 7.33
C SER A 12 43.25 20.05 8.80
N ASP A 13 43.13 21.16 9.56
CA ASP A 13 43.65 21.42 10.93
C ASP A 13 44.28 20.22 11.65
N SER A 14 45.44 20.36 12.28
CA SER A 14 46.21 19.24 12.86
C SER A 14 45.46 18.37 13.91
N ASN A 15 44.29 18.81 14.40
CA ASN A 15 43.35 18.04 15.23
C ASN A 15 42.20 17.34 14.45
N GLY A 16 42.19 17.46 13.13
CA GLY A 16 41.22 16.94 12.17
C GLY A 16 39.96 17.78 11.98
N ASP A 17 39.81 18.96 12.61
CA ASP A 17 38.55 19.74 12.69
C ASP A 17 38.33 20.80 11.57
N GLY A 18 39.10 20.74 10.49
CA GLY A 18 38.95 21.64 9.34
C GLY A 18 37.66 21.44 8.51
N LEU A 19 37.47 22.28 7.49
CA LEU A 19 36.32 22.27 6.58
C LEU A 19 35.99 20.87 6.04
N ILE A 20 36.99 20.04 5.74
CA ILE A 20 36.80 18.69 5.22
C ILE A 20 36.01 17.78 6.20
N LYS A 21 36.27 17.89 7.51
CA LYS A 21 35.54 17.11 8.52
C LYS A 21 34.11 17.61 8.69
N SER A 22 33.87 18.92 8.62
CA SER A 22 32.50 19.45 8.61
C SER A 22 31.71 18.95 7.40
N VAL A 23 32.30 18.98 6.20
CA VAL A 23 31.68 18.47 4.97
C VAL A 23 31.41 16.97 5.09
N ARG A 24 32.36 16.19 5.63
CA ARG A 24 32.16 14.76 5.90
C ARG A 24 31.03 14.53 6.91
N GLY A 25 30.96 15.29 8.00
CA GLY A 25 29.89 15.19 9.00
C GLY A 25 28.51 15.49 8.42
N TYR A 26 28.41 16.52 7.56
CA TYR A 26 27.18 16.78 6.81
C TYR A 26 26.85 15.62 5.87
N LEU A 27 27.80 15.16 5.06
CA LEU A 27 27.58 14.02 4.15
C LEU A 27 27.16 12.76 4.91
N ASP A 28 27.74 12.48 6.07
CA ASP A 28 27.37 11.35 6.93
C ASP A 28 25.94 11.50 7.46
N GLN A 29 25.51 12.70 7.87
CA GLN A 29 24.13 12.94 8.32
C GLN A 29 23.10 12.64 7.21
N TRP A 30 23.46 12.85 5.94
CA TRP A 30 22.55 12.60 4.82
C TRP A 30 22.65 11.18 4.27
N LEU A 31 23.88 10.69 4.09
CA LEU A 31 24.22 9.47 3.34
C LEU A 31 24.49 8.26 4.23
N SER A 32 24.55 8.42 5.56
CA SER A 32 24.73 7.28 6.46
C SER A 32 23.69 6.20 6.17
N SER A 33 24.19 4.97 5.97
CA SER A 33 23.39 3.80 5.63
C SER A 33 22.45 3.36 6.75
N THR A 34 22.61 3.86 7.97
CA THR A 34 21.82 3.48 9.15
C THR A 34 21.06 4.64 9.76
N LYS A 35 21.66 5.84 9.80
CA LYS A 35 21.08 7.02 10.46
C LYS A 35 20.87 8.20 9.49
N GLY A 36 21.24 8.04 8.22
CA GLY A 36 21.15 9.09 7.23
C GLY A 36 19.70 9.44 6.90
N VAL A 37 19.45 10.72 6.65
CA VAL A 37 18.12 11.22 6.25
C VAL A 37 17.60 10.50 5.00
N ILE A 38 18.49 10.20 4.04
CA ILE A 38 18.09 9.50 2.81
C ILE A 38 17.64 8.07 3.09
N THR A 39 18.36 7.35 3.96
CA THR A 39 18.00 6.00 4.38
C THR A 39 16.62 6.00 5.05
N GLN A 40 16.39 6.92 6.00
CA GLN A 40 15.10 7.02 6.69
C GLN A 40 13.93 7.29 5.72
N ARG A 41 14.14 8.16 4.73
CA ARG A 41 13.16 8.43 3.68
C ARG A 41 12.90 7.19 2.82
N ARG A 42 13.95 6.49 2.40
CA ARG A 42 13.83 5.24 1.63
C ARG A 42 13.03 4.21 2.41
N ASP A 43 13.39 3.97 3.67
CA ASP A 43 12.72 2.96 4.51
C ASP A 43 11.25 3.33 4.76
N SER A 44 10.94 4.63 4.90
CA SER A 44 9.56 5.11 4.99
C SER A 44 8.78 4.87 3.69
N ILE A 45 9.39 5.16 2.53
CA ILE A 45 8.77 4.89 1.22
C ILE A 45 8.53 3.39 1.03
N THR A 46 9.52 2.55 1.35
CA THR A 46 9.37 1.08 1.26
C THR A 46 8.26 0.56 2.18
N ARG A 47 8.12 1.12 3.40
CA ARG A 47 6.99 0.78 4.28
C ARG A 47 5.65 1.18 3.67
N THR A 48 5.55 2.38 3.11
CA THR A 48 4.32 2.85 2.44
C THR A 48 4.00 1.99 1.22
N GLN A 49 4.98 1.63 0.41
CA GLN A 49 4.80 0.71 -0.74
C GLN A 49 4.26 -0.64 -0.26
N ASN A 50 4.88 -1.24 0.76
CA ASN A 50 4.41 -2.50 1.34
C ASN A 50 2.99 -2.41 1.92
N ASP A 51 2.60 -1.27 2.50
CA ASP A 51 1.23 -1.06 2.99
C ASP A 51 0.23 -0.94 1.83
N LEU A 52 0.60 -0.22 0.77
CA LEU A 52 -0.22 -0.09 -0.44
C LEU A 52 -0.43 -1.45 -1.11
N ASP A 53 0.61 -2.26 -1.25
CA ASP A 53 0.51 -3.62 -1.83
C ASP A 53 -0.43 -4.50 -1.00
N LYS A 54 -0.31 -4.45 0.34
CA LYS A 54 -1.22 -5.18 1.24
C LYS A 54 -2.67 -4.73 1.10
N ARG A 55 -2.91 -3.41 0.96
CA ARG A 55 -4.25 -2.86 0.75
C ARG A 55 -4.81 -3.29 -0.60
N GLN A 56 -3.99 -3.29 -1.64
CA GLN A 56 -4.38 -3.75 -2.97
C GLN A 56 -4.81 -5.22 -2.95
N ILE A 57 -4.01 -6.10 -2.35
CA ILE A 57 -4.33 -7.53 -2.21
C ILE A 57 -5.64 -7.73 -1.44
N ARG A 58 -5.82 -6.97 -0.34
CA ARG A 58 -7.05 -7.05 0.46
C ARG A 58 -8.27 -6.60 -0.32
N LEU A 59 -8.16 -5.48 -1.05
CA LEU A 59 -9.24 -4.94 -1.88
C LEU A 59 -9.63 -5.91 -2.99
N GLU A 60 -8.65 -6.56 -3.62
CA GLU A 60 -8.91 -7.57 -4.65
C GLU A 60 -9.65 -8.78 -4.06
N ALA A 61 -9.24 -9.26 -2.89
CA ALA A 61 -9.93 -10.35 -2.20
C ALA A 61 -11.37 -9.98 -1.80
N GLU A 62 -11.59 -8.78 -1.27
CA GLU A 62 -12.91 -8.25 -0.92
C GLU A 62 -13.80 -8.13 -2.16
N TYR A 63 -13.26 -7.59 -3.25
CA TYR A 63 -13.97 -7.50 -4.53
C TYR A 63 -14.42 -8.88 -5.03
N GLN A 64 -13.52 -9.87 -5.04
CA GLN A 64 -13.85 -11.23 -5.47
C GLN A 64 -14.92 -11.86 -4.58
N GLN A 65 -14.82 -11.71 -3.26
CA GLN A 65 -15.82 -12.23 -2.33
C GLN A 65 -17.20 -11.60 -2.56
N VAL A 66 -17.24 -10.28 -2.71
CA VAL A 66 -18.49 -9.54 -2.92
C VAL A 66 -19.11 -9.89 -4.29
N TYR A 67 -18.29 -10.00 -5.33
CA TYR A 67 -18.72 -10.42 -6.65
C TYR A 67 -19.35 -11.82 -6.62
N GLN A 68 -18.66 -12.80 -6.04
CA GLN A 68 -19.18 -14.18 -5.92
C GLN A 68 -20.46 -14.23 -5.09
N ARG A 69 -20.54 -13.43 -4.01
CA ARG A 69 -21.76 -13.33 -3.19
C ARG A 69 -22.93 -12.82 -4.02
N TYR A 70 -22.76 -11.74 -4.78
CA TYR A 70 -23.84 -11.18 -5.60
C TYR A 70 -24.22 -12.09 -6.76
N LEU A 71 -23.25 -12.75 -7.39
CA LEU A 71 -23.51 -13.76 -8.42
C LEU A 71 -24.38 -14.90 -7.86
N GLY A 72 -24.02 -15.43 -6.68
CA GLY A 72 -24.79 -16.46 -6.01
C GLY A 72 -26.19 -15.99 -5.60
N GLN A 73 -26.33 -14.76 -5.11
CA GLN A 73 -27.64 -14.17 -4.80
C GLN A 73 -28.50 -14.03 -6.05
N TYR A 74 -27.92 -13.58 -7.17
CA TYR A 74 -28.60 -13.47 -8.45
C TYR A 74 -29.13 -14.85 -8.92
N SER A 75 -28.30 -15.89 -8.89
CA SER A 75 -28.73 -17.25 -9.26
C SER A 75 -29.82 -17.79 -8.34
N ARG A 76 -29.76 -17.51 -7.03
CA ARG A 76 -30.83 -17.89 -6.09
C ARG A 76 -32.13 -17.17 -6.38
N LEU A 77 -32.07 -15.88 -6.69
CA LEU A 77 -33.26 -15.09 -7.07
C LEU A 77 -33.88 -15.63 -8.37
N GLN A 78 -33.06 -16.01 -9.35
CA GLN A 78 -33.55 -16.64 -10.58
C GLN A 78 -34.25 -17.97 -10.30
N ALA A 79 -33.67 -18.83 -9.45
CA ALA A 79 -34.31 -20.09 -9.06
C ALA A 79 -35.62 -19.85 -8.30
N MET A 80 -35.64 -18.88 -7.39
CA MET A 80 -36.84 -18.48 -6.65
C MET A 80 -37.93 -17.96 -7.60
N GLN A 81 -37.58 -17.19 -8.63
CA GLN A 81 -38.52 -16.72 -9.65
C GLN A 81 -39.17 -17.89 -10.40
N SER A 82 -38.37 -18.87 -10.84
CA SER A 82 -38.90 -20.07 -11.49
C SER A 82 -39.83 -20.87 -10.58
N GLN A 83 -39.46 -21.04 -9.31
CA GLN A 83 -40.30 -21.73 -8.33
C GLN A 83 -41.61 -20.98 -8.06
N MET A 84 -41.56 -19.64 -7.95
CA MET A 84 -42.76 -18.81 -7.81
C MET A 84 -43.67 -18.93 -9.03
N SER A 85 -43.12 -18.89 -10.25
CA SER A 85 -43.92 -19.09 -11.48
C SER A 85 -44.65 -20.43 -11.45
N SER A 86 -43.93 -21.52 -11.17
CA SER A 86 -44.52 -22.86 -11.08
C SER A 86 -45.58 -22.97 -9.97
N THR A 87 -45.37 -22.31 -8.84
CA THR A 87 -46.33 -22.27 -7.73
C THR A 87 -47.60 -21.52 -8.14
N LEU A 88 -47.47 -20.37 -8.80
CA LEU A 88 -48.60 -19.59 -9.31
C LEU A 88 -49.39 -20.36 -10.36
N ASP A 89 -48.72 -21.04 -11.29
CA ASP A 89 -49.39 -21.88 -12.30
C ASP A 89 -50.18 -23.01 -11.64
N SER A 90 -49.61 -23.65 -10.62
CA SER A 90 -50.28 -24.70 -9.85
C SER A 90 -51.51 -24.16 -9.12
N LEU A 91 -51.40 -23.01 -8.45
CA LEU A 91 -52.52 -22.36 -7.76
C LEU A 91 -53.64 -21.99 -8.74
N ASN A 92 -53.31 -21.42 -9.90
CA ASN A 92 -54.27 -21.10 -10.95
C ASN A 92 -55.01 -22.36 -11.42
N ASN A 93 -54.31 -23.47 -11.62
CA ASN A 93 -54.94 -24.74 -11.98
C ASN A 93 -55.89 -25.26 -10.90
N TYR A 94 -55.51 -25.17 -9.62
CA TYR A 94 -56.39 -25.53 -8.50
C TYR A 94 -57.65 -24.66 -8.44
N PHE A 95 -57.52 -23.35 -8.67
CA PHE A 95 -58.68 -22.45 -8.69
C PHE A 95 -59.58 -22.67 -9.90
N ALA A 96 -59.03 -23.03 -11.06
CA ALA A 96 -59.79 -23.35 -12.27
C ALA A 96 -60.53 -24.70 -12.18
N GLN A 97 -59.99 -25.67 -11.44
CA GLN A 97 -60.64 -26.98 -11.23
C GLN A 97 -61.77 -26.94 -10.18
N ASN A 98 -61.76 -25.96 -9.27
CA ASN A 98 -62.74 -25.82 -8.19
C ASN A 98 -63.79 -24.72 -8.45
N GLN A 99 -63.92 -24.26 -9.70
CA GLN A 99 -65.04 -23.48 -10.21
C GLN A 99 -65.87 -24.33 -11.17
#